data_AF-A0A1I1BPX7-F1
#
_entry.id   AF-A0A1I1BPX7-F1
#
_cell.length_a   1.000
_cell.length_b   1.000
_cell.length_c   1.000
_cell.angle_alpha   90.00
_cell.angle_beta   90.00
_cell.angle_gamma   90.00
#
_symmetry.space_group_name_H-M   'P 1'
#
loop_
_entity.id
_entity.type
_entity.pdbx_description
1 polymer ?
#
loop_
_entity_poly.entity_id
_entity_poly.type
_entity_poly.pdbx_seq_one_letter_code
_entity_poly.pdbx_strand_id
1 'polypeptide(L)'
;MDRTTTKTADGETTEFAYLGLTDKVITEEIGGQIQRSYAYSAWGARLSQVKHDTDGTGPEVTEDSFYGYNPHTDVETLTSETGDTRATYGYTAYGKDDEEAFTGIDKPDAQNPGEEPYNFYRFNGKRWDPSSGSYDMGFRDYNPGLNRFLTRDSYNGALADLNLGADPGPATATPSPTETPSAASKSTDIYNAHRQSETRHRGNETTSCSGAGRR
;
A
#
# COMPACT_ATOMS: atom_id res chain seq x y z
N MET A 1 -18.27 -7.45 -8.52
CA MET A 1 -17.08 -7.16 -7.71
C MET A 1 -17.58 -6.89 -6.31
N ASP A 2 -17.18 -7.71 -5.35
CA ASP A 2 -17.53 -7.50 -3.95
C ASP A 2 -16.52 -6.51 -3.37
N ARG A 3 -17.01 -5.30 -3.08
CA ARG A 3 -16.25 -4.22 -2.44
C ARG A 3 -17.14 -3.57 -1.40
N THR A 4 -16.54 -3.15 -0.29
CA THR A 4 -17.23 -2.50 0.83
C THR A 4 -17.74 -1.12 0.42
N THR A 5 -19.00 -0.99 0.03
CA THR A 5 -19.57 0.32 -0.39
C THR A 5 -19.95 1.20 0.79
N THR A 6 -20.23 0.60 1.95
CA THR A 6 -20.58 1.32 3.18
C THR A 6 -20.04 0.58 4.38
N LYS A 7 -19.68 1.30 5.45
CA LYS A 7 -19.33 0.71 6.74
C LYS A 7 -19.87 1.57 7.87
N THR A 8 -20.48 0.92 8.85
CA THR A 8 -20.96 1.60 10.07
C THR A 8 -20.08 1.23 11.25
N ALA A 9 -19.54 2.24 11.93
CA ALA A 9 -18.78 2.10 13.17
C ALA A 9 -19.17 3.26 14.10
N ASP A 10 -19.32 2.96 15.40
CA ASP A 10 -19.63 3.96 16.44
C ASP A 10 -20.84 4.89 16.15
N GLY A 11 -21.82 4.38 15.38
CA GLY A 11 -23.03 5.11 15.00
C GLY A 11 -22.88 5.99 13.76
N GLU A 12 -21.69 6.10 13.19
CA GLU A 12 -21.42 6.79 11.93
C GLU A 12 -21.35 5.79 10.78
N THR A 13 -21.89 6.19 9.62
CA THR A 13 -21.80 5.38 8.39
C THR A 13 -20.92 6.10 7.38
N THR A 14 -19.80 5.47 7.04
CA THR A 14 -18.92 5.89 5.96
C THR A 14 -19.37 5.25 4.66
N GLU A 15 -19.58 6.08 3.64
CA GLU A 15 -19.82 5.66 2.26
C GLU A 15 -18.52 5.76 1.46
N PHE A 16 -18.22 4.74 0.65
CA PHE A 16 -16.98 4.66 -0.12
C PHE A 16 -17.26 4.81 -1.62
N ALA A 17 -16.68 5.83 -2.25
CA ALA A 17 -16.65 5.94 -3.71
C ALA A 17 -15.35 5.37 -4.27
N TYR A 18 -15.40 4.79 -5.46
CA TYR A 18 -14.27 4.07 -6.06
C TYR A 18 -13.87 4.61 -7.43
N LEU A 19 -12.59 4.49 -7.77
CA LEU A 19 -12.06 4.79 -9.09
C LEU A 19 -12.59 3.76 -10.10
N GLY A 20 -13.70 4.08 -10.75
CA GLY A 20 -14.35 3.23 -11.75
C GLY A 20 -14.66 1.82 -11.22
N LEU A 21 -14.17 0.81 -11.93
CA LEU A 21 -14.35 -0.61 -11.56
C LEU A 21 -13.19 -1.16 -10.73
N THR A 22 -12.34 -0.31 -10.13
CA THR A 22 -11.23 -0.77 -9.29
C THR A 22 -11.64 -0.91 -7.81
N ASP A 23 -10.75 -1.47 -7.01
CA ASP A 23 -10.80 -1.51 -5.55
C ASP A 23 -10.24 -0.24 -4.89
N LYS A 24 -9.93 0.81 -5.67
CA LYS A 24 -9.30 2.04 -5.16
C LYS A 24 -10.36 3.04 -4.72
N VAL A 25 -10.49 3.23 -3.42
CA VAL A 25 -11.36 4.26 -2.81
C VAL A 25 -10.85 5.65 -3.19
N ILE A 26 -11.70 6.52 -3.72
CA ILE A 26 -11.37 7.91 -4.08
C ILE A 26 -11.95 8.93 -3.09
N THR A 27 -13.09 8.63 -2.47
CA THR A 27 -13.67 9.45 -1.39
C THR A 27 -14.30 8.58 -0.31
N GLU A 28 -14.27 9.10 0.90
CA GLU A 28 -14.98 8.59 2.08
C GLU A 28 -15.93 9.68 2.56
N GLU A 29 -17.23 9.37 2.61
CA GLU A 29 -18.28 10.32 2.93
C GLU A 29 -19.03 9.92 4.20
N ILE A 30 -19.37 10.87 5.06
CA ILE A 30 -20.25 10.67 6.22
C ILE A 30 -21.34 11.73 6.14
N GLY A 31 -22.61 11.32 6.19
CA GLY A 31 -23.74 12.26 6.11
C GLY A 31 -23.78 13.09 4.82
N GLY A 32 -23.19 12.60 3.72
CA GLY A 32 -23.09 13.32 2.44
C GLY A 32 -21.99 14.38 2.39
N GLN A 33 -21.11 14.44 3.39
CA GLN A 33 -19.91 15.29 3.39
C GLN A 33 -18.67 14.43 3.13
N ILE A 34 -17.78 14.88 2.25
CA ILE A 34 -16.50 14.19 1.99
C ILE A 34 -15.60 14.42 3.18
N GLN A 35 -15.26 13.34 3.91
CA GLN A 35 -14.32 13.37 5.02
C GLN A 35 -12.88 13.22 4.54
N ARG A 36 -12.66 12.35 3.54
CA ARG A 36 -11.33 12.06 3.01
C ARG A 36 -11.38 11.85 1.50
N SER A 37 -10.36 12.31 0.78
CA SER A 37 -10.18 12.01 -0.65
C SER A 37 -8.78 11.53 -0.97
N TYR A 38 -8.64 10.65 -1.96
CA TYR A 38 -7.38 9.96 -2.27
C TYR A 38 -6.96 10.11 -3.72
N ALA A 39 -5.66 10.30 -3.94
CA ALA A 39 -5.05 10.28 -5.28
C ALA A 39 -4.15 9.06 -5.46
N TYR A 40 -4.05 8.57 -6.70
CA TYR A 40 -3.30 7.37 -7.05
C TYR A 40 -2.33 7.63 -8.20
N SER A 41 -1.24 6.87 -8.21
CA SER A 41 -0.31 6.82 -9.33
C SER A 41 -0.94 6.09 -10.52
N ALA A 42 -0.31 6.22 -11.70
CA ALA A 42 -0.70 5.46 -12.89
C ALA A 42 -0.66 3.93 -12.69
N TRP A 43 0.10 3.45 -11.69
CA TRP A 43 0.23 2.03 -11.35
C TRP A 43 -0.66 1.62 -10.17
N GLY A 44 -1.55 2.50 -9.71
CA GLY A 44 -2.55 2.19 -8.67
C GLY A 44 -2.04 2.27 -7.22
N ALA A 45 -0.82 2.75 -6.99
CA ALA A 45 -0.34 3.05 -5.64
C ALA A 45 -0.96 4.36 -5.13
N ARG A 46 -1.45 4.40 -3.90
CA ARG A 46 -2.02 5.62 -3.31
C ARG A 46 -0.89 6.62 -3.03
N LEU A 47 -1.00 7.84 -3.55
CA LEU A 47 0.05 8.85 -3.44
C LEU A 47 -0.25 9.86 -2.33
N SER A 48 -1.51 10.25 -2.18
CA SER A 48 -1.92 11.21 -1.18
C SER A 48 -3.31 10.94 -0.62
N GLN A 49 -3.56 11.52 0.55
CA GLN A 49 -4.88 11.72 1.11
C GLN A 49 -5.08 13.19 1.45
N VAL A 50 -6.32 13.67 1.33
CA VAL A 50 -6.76 14.95 1.87
C VAL A 50 -7.79 14.64 2.93
N LYS A 51 -7.55 15.08 4.18
CA LYS A 51 -8.58 15.08 5.23
C LYS A 51 -9.31 16.41 5.17
N HIS A 52 -10.62 16.38 4.99
CA HIS A 52 -11.44 17.58 4.83
C HIS A 52 -11.95 18.07 6.19
N ASP A 53 -11.96 19.38 6.37
CA ASP A 53 -12.66 20.03 7.47
C ASP A 53 -14.16 20.06 7.14
N THR A 54 -14.95 19.29 7.89
CA THR A 54 -16.37 19.07 7.60
C THR A 54 -17.29 19.75 8.62
N ASP A 55 -16.75 20.22 9.74
CA ASP A 55 -17.48 20.95 10.77
C ASP A 55 -17.45 22.47 10.55
N GLY A 56 -16.50 22.99 9.76
CA GLY A 56 -16.40 24.41 9.42
C GLY A 56 -16.20 25.32 10.64
N THR A 57 -15.78 24.75 11.77
CA THR A 57 -15.53 25.46 13.04
C THR A 57 -14.03 25.62 13.32
N GLY A 58 -13.17 24.96 12.54
CA GLY A 58 -11.73 25.21 12.47
C GLY A 58 -11.34 26.27 11.43
N PRO A 59 -10.05 26.52 11.19
CA PRO A 59 -9.57 27.52 10.22
C PRO A 59 -9.84 27.17 8.73
N GLU A 60 -10.78 26.27 8.39
CA GLU A 60 -11.06 25.79 7.02
C GLU A 60 -9.82 25.20 6.34
N VAL A 61 -9.04 24.34 7.03
CA VAL A 61 -7.80 23.79 6.45
C VAL A 61 -7.96 22.30 6.19
N THR A 62 -8.16 21.96 4.92
CA THR A 62 -7.94 20.60 4.43
C THR A 62 -6.49 20.19 4.68
N GLU A 63 -6.25 18.98 5.18
CA GLU A 63 -4.91 18.50 5.48
C GLU A 63 -4.41 17.52 4.41
N ASP A 64 -3.47 17.97 3.58
CA ASP A 64 -2.86 17.19 2.51
C ASP A 64 -1.71 16.31 3.04
N SER A 65 -1.85 14.99 2.98
CA SER A 65 -0.80 14.03 3.35
C SER A 65 -0.30 13.19 2.18
N PHE A 66 0.99 12.87 2.18
CA PHE A 66 1.64 12.08 1.13
C PHE A 66 2.19 10.77 1.69
N TYR A 67 1.96 9.67 0.97
CA TYR A 67 2.33 8.32 1.40
C TYR A 67 3.76 7.96 0.99
N GLY A 68 4.55 7.50 1.97
CA GLY A 68 5.83 6.82 1.75
C GLY A 68 5.72 5.32 2.00
N TYR A 69 6.31 4.54 1.11
CA TYR A 69 6.22 3.08 1.09
C TYR A 69 7.57 2.40 1.18
N ASN A 70 7.58 1.21 1.77
CA ASN A 70 8.69 0.28 1.64
C ASN A 70 8.59 -0.58 0.35
N PRO A 71 9.63 -1.37 0.02
CA PRO A 71 9.60 -2.25 -1.15
C PRO A 71 8.51 -3.33 -1.11
N HIS A 72 7.98 -3.65 0.07
CA HIS A 72 6.87 -4.59 0.25
C HIS A 72 5.49 -3.95 0.05
N THR A 73 5.41 -2.64 -0.21
CA THR A 73 4.20 -1.82 -0.38
C THR A 73 3.48 -1.44 0.92
N ASP A 74 4.13 -1.60 2.06
CA ASP A 74 3.59 -1.13 3.33
C ASP A 74 3.82 0.39 3.45
N VAL A 75 2.82 1.09 3.98
CA VAL A 75 2.96 2.52 4.30
C VAL A 75 3.85 2.64 5.53
N GLU A 76 5.01 3.27 5.41
CA GLU A 76 5.93 3.51 6.54
C GLU A 76 5.93 4.97 6.99
N THR A 77 5.54 5.90 6.12
CA THR A 77 5.48 7.33 6.45
C THR A 77 4.27 8.03 5.85
N LEU A 78 3.77 9.03 6.58
CA LEU A 78 2.93 10.09 6.06
C LEU A 78 3.62 11.43 6.27
N THR A 79 3.71 12.25 5.23
CA THR A 79 4.26 13.61 5.31
C THR A 79 3.23 14.66 4.98
N SER A 80 3.44 15.89 5.46
CA SER A 80 2.69 17.08 5.09
C SER A 80 3.07 17.63 3.73
N GLU A 81 2.29 18.61 3.29
CA GLU A 81 2.54 19.47 2.14
C GLU A 81 3.86 20.24 2.23
N THR A 82 4.36 20.48 3.45
CA THR A 82 5.69 21.06 3.70
C THR A 82 6.80 20.00 3.70
N GLY A 83 6.46 18.71 3.67
CA GLY A 83 7.39 17.59 3.77
C GLY A 83 7.72 17.17 5.21
N ASP A 84 7.07 17.77 6.21
CA ASP A 84 7.24 17.38 7.61
C ASP A 84 6.56 16.03 7.88
N THR A 85 7.11 15.23 8.78
CA THR A 85 6.53 13.92 9.10
C THR A 85 5.27 14.10 9.95
N ARG A 86 4.11 13.64 9.46
CA ARG A 86 2.87 13.54 10.24
C ARG A 86 2.83 12.28 11.08
N ALA A 87 3.24 11.16 10.51
CA ALA A 87 3.28 9.86 11.19
C ALA A 87 4.30 8.92 10.56
N THR A 88 4.80 7.99 11.38
CA THR A 88 5.55 6.82 10.91
C THR A 88 4.88 5.55 11.41
N TYR A 89 5.01 4.47 10.67
CA TYR A 89 4.39 3.19 10.98
C TYR A 89 5.43 2.07 10.90
N GLY A 90 5.41 1.17 11.86
CA GLY A 90 6.20 -0.06 11.87
C GLY A 90 5.32 -1.29 11.99
N TYR A 91 5.68 -2.37 11.31
CA TYR A 91 4.89 -3.60 11.35
C TYR A 91 5.79 -4.79 11.65
N THR A 92 5.21 -5.78 12.32
CA THR A 92 5.74 -7.14 12.26
C THR A 92 5.69 -7.66 10.81
N ALA A 93 6.42 -8.75 10.53
CA ALA A 93 6.45 -9.35 9.19
C ALA A 93 5.07 -9.78 8.64
N TYR A 94 4.06 -9.91 9.51
CA TYR A 94 2.70 -10.32 9.14
C TYR A 94 1.69 -9.17 9.22
N GLY A 95 2.15 -7.92 9.35
CA GLY A 95 1.31 -6.74 9.28
C GLY A 95 0.65 -6.32 10.58
N LYS A 96 1.03 -6.92 11.72
CA LYS A 96 0.59 -6.42 13.03
C LYS A 96 1.37 -5.16 13.34
N ASP A 97 0.68 -4.11 13.75
CA ASP A 97 1.28 -2.85 14.18
C ASP A 97 2.32 -3.09 15.29
N ASP A 98 3.51 -2.54 15.08
CA ASP A 98 4.53 -2.37 16.09
C ASP A 98 4.39 -0.96 16.67
N GLU A 99 3.53 -0.85 17.69
CA GLU A 99 3.11 0.44 18.26
C GLU A 99 4.29 1.25 18.85
N GLU A 100 5.39 0.59 19.22
CA GLU A 100 6.61 1.26 19.68
C GLU A 100 7.33 2.01 18.54
N ALA A 101 7.18 1.53 17.31
CA ALA A 101 7.73 2.13 16.10
C ALA A 101 6.80 3.20 15.49
N PHE A 102 5.59 3.38 16.03
CA PHE A 102 4.68 4.43 15.60
C PHE A 102 5.11 5.79 16.16
N THR A 103 4.99 6.84 15.34
CA THR A 103 5.21 8.22 15.76
C THR A 103 4.15 9.16 15.21
N GLY A 104 4.08 10.37 15.76
CA GLY A 104 3.22 11.43 15.24
C GLY A 104 1.74 11.22 15.55
N ILE A 105 0.88 11.70 14.65
CA ILE A 105 -0.58 11.83 14.87
C ILE A 105 -1.31 10.50 15.04
N ASP A 106 -0.75 9.40 14.52
CA ASP A 106 -1.34 8.05 14.62
C ASP A 106 -0.71 7.19 15.71
N LYS A 107 0.20 7.73 16.53
CA LYS A 107 0.78 6.98 17.64
C LYS A 107 -0.31 6.65 18.66
N PRO A 108 -0.51 5.38 19.06
CA PRO A 108 -1.54 5.02 20.02
C PRO A 108 -1.46 5.84 21.31
N ASP A 109 -2.57 6.48 21.67
CA ASP A 109 -2.73 7.22 22.91
C ASP A 109 -3.45 6.34 23.95
N ALA A 110 -2.76 6.02 25.04
CA ALA A 110 -3.33 5.20 26.11
C ALA A 110 -4.51 5.90 26.83
N GLN A 111 -4.58 7.23 26.73
CA GLN A 111 -5.65 8.03 27.30
C GLN A 111 -6.89 8.03 26.38
N ASN A 112 -6.71 7.81 25.08
CA ASN A 112 -7.77 7.82 24.06
C ASN A 112 -7.69 6.58 23.15
N PRO A 113 -7.90 5.36 23.70
CA PRO A 113 -7.70 4.11 22.96
C PRO A 113 -8.69 3.86 21.80
N GLY A 114 -9.72 4.69 21.67
CA GLY A 114 -10.73 4.62 20.62
C GLY A 114 -10.67 5.78 19.64
N GLU A 115 -9.59 6.56 19.63
CA GLU A 115 -9.42 7.63 18.65
C GLU A 115 -9.43 7.07 17.22
N GLU A 116 -10.17 7.74 16.34
CA GLU A 116 -10.22 7.37 14.92
C GLU A 116 -8.82 7.57 14.31
N PRO A 117 -8.25 6.56 13.63
CA PRO A 117 -7.00 6.73 12.91
C PRO A 117 -7.04 7.90 11.92
N TYR A 118 -5.97 8.68 11.92
CA TYR A 118 -5.72 9.65 10.87
C TYR A 118 -5.53 8.94 9.52
N ASN A 119 -4.78 7.84 9.50
CA ASN A 119 -4.55 7.02 8.32
C ASN A 119 -5.12 5.61 8.48
N PHE A 120 -6.11 5.30 7.65
CA PHE A 120 -6.65 3.95 7.54
C PHE A 120 -5.83 3.03 6.64
N TYR A 121 -4.97 3.53 5.75
CA TYR A 121 -4.25 2.67 4.79
C TYR A 121 -2.82 2.39 5.25
N ARG A 122 -2.54 1.14 5.62
CA ARG A 122 -1.32 0.76 6.35
C ARG A 122 -0.57 -0.37 5.64
N PHE A 123 -0.46 -1.53 6.27
CA PHE A 123 0.20 -2.72 5.70
C PHE A 123 -0.40 -3.10 4.33
N ASN A 124 0.45 -3.45 3.36
CA ASN A 124 0.09 -3.73 1.96
C ASN A 124 -0.69 -2.59 1.24
N GLY A 125 -0.68 -1.38 1.82
CA GLY A 125 -1.50 -0.25 1.37
C GLY A 125 -3.01 -0.48 1.51
N LYS A 126 -3.43 -1.42 2.37
CA LYS A 126 -4.82 -1.84 2.56
C LYS A 126 -5.46 -1.18 3.76
N ARG A 127 -6.80 -1.12 3.76
CA ARG A 127 -7.56 -0.42 4.79
C ARG A 127 -7.53 -1.24 6.08
N TRP A 128 -6.97 -0.66 7.12
CA TRP A 128 -7.04 -1.13 8.50
C TRP A 128 -8.42 -0.83 9.08
N ASP A 129 -8.97 -1.81 9.78
CA ASP A 129 -10.17 -1.69 10.58
C ASP A 129 -9.80 -1.77 12.07
N PRO A 130 -9.79 -0.65 12.81
CA PRO A 130 -9.46 -0.67 14.23
C PRO A 130 -10.48 -1.46 15.07
N SER A 131 -11.74 -1.56 14.62
CA SER A 131 -12.79 -2.22 15.39
C SER A 131 -12.65 -3.75 15.40
N SER A 132 -12.21 -4.33 14.29
CA SER A 132 -12.01 -5.78 14.13
C SER A 132 -10.55 -6.21 14.26
N GLY A 133 -9.62 -5.24 14.20
CA GLY A 133 -8.19 -5.51 14.13
C GLY A 133 -7.80 -6.26 12.86
N SER A 134 -8.41 -5.94 11.71
CA SER A 134 -8.17 -6.62 10.44
C SER A 134 -7.97 -5.66 9.27
N TYR A 135 -7.40 -6.16 8.19
CA TYR A 135 -7.25 -5.47 6.91
C TYR A 135 -8.32 -5.94 5.92
N ASP A 136 -9.01 -5.00 5.29
CA ASP A 136 -9.84 -5.26 4.11
C ASP A 136 -8.91 -5.50 2.92
N MET A 137 -8.76 -6.77 2.52
CA MET A 137 -7.97 -7.20 1.38
C MET A 137 -8.83 -7.40 0.12
N GLY A 138 -10.03 -6.80 0.07
CA GLY A 138 -11.03 -6.96 -0.99
C GLY A 138 -11.99 -8.09 -0.69
N PHE A 139 -11.75 -9.28 -1.26
CA PHE A 139 -12.68 -10.41 -1.09
C PHE A 139 -12.64 -11.04 0.32
N ARG A 140 -11.59 -10.75 1.09
CA ARG A 140 -11.38 -11.34 2.41
C ARG A 140 -10.76 -10.35 3.36
N ASP A 141 -11.12 -10.47 4.63
CA ASP A 141 -10.45 -9.76 5.71
C ASP A 141 -9.26 -10.58 6.22
N TYR A 142 -8.12 -9.92 6.40
CA TYR A 142 -6.91 -10.51 6.95
C TYR A 142 -6.67 -9.99 8.37
N ASN A 143 -6.53 -10.89 9.34
CA ASN A 143 -6.20 -10.52 10.71
C ASN A 143 -4.70 -10.76 10.96
N PRO A 144 -3.90 -9.69 11.16
CA PRO A 144 -2.46 -9.81 11.39
C PRO A 144 -2.11 -10.31 12.80
N GLY A 145 -3.03 -10.27 13.77
CA GLY A 145 -2.83 -10.88 15.08
C GLY A 145 -2.90 -12.41 15.04
N LEU A 146 -3.71 -12.96 14.12
CA LEU A 146 -3.88 -14.39 13.89
C LEU A 146 -3.03 -14.93 12.72
N ASN A 147 -2.35 -14.04 12.00
CA ASN A 147 -1.62 -14.32 10.76
C ASN A 147 -2.45 -15.11 9.73
N ARG A 148 -3.72 -14.74 9.54
CA ARG A 148 -4.63 -15.44 8.62
C ARG A 148 -5.79 -14.61 8.12
N PHE A 149 -6.36 -15.03 7.00
CA PHE A 149 -7.67 -14.59 6.56
C PHE A 149 -8.77 -15.10 7.50
N LEU A 150 -9.79 -14.27 7.72
CA LEU A 150 -10.94 -14.56 8.57
C LEU A 150 -11.98 -15.46 7.88
N THR A 151 -11.94 -15.52 6.55
CA THR A 151 -12.81 -16.36 5.74
C THR A 151 -12.01 -17.38 4.92
N ARG A 152 -12.62 -18.54 4.66
CA ARG A 152 -12.05 -19.55 3.77
C ARG A 152 -12.03 -19.03 2.34
N ASP A 153 -10.93 -19.28 1.63
CA ASP A 153 -10.88 -19.05 0.19
C ASP A 153 -11.91 -19.96 -0.51
N SER A 154 -12.98 -19.34 -1.00
CA SER A 154 -14.09 -20.03 -1.65
C SER A 154 -14.23 -19.47 -3.06
N TYR A 155 -13.34 -19.92 -3.96
CA TYR A 155 -13.56 -19.70 -5.38
C TYR A 155 -14.64 -20.67 -5.87
N ASN A 156 -15.87 -20.17 -6.01
CA ASN A 156 -17.03 -20.97 -6.48
C ASN A 156 -16.94 -21.41 -7.96
N GLY A 157 -15.81 -21.16 -8.64
CA GLY A 157 -15.57 -21.53 -10.05
C GLY A 157 -15.04 -22.96 -10.27
N ALA A 158 -15.04 -23.84 -9.26
CA ALA A 158 -14.59 -25.23 -9.41
C ALA A 158 -15.37 -26.05 -10.46
N LEU A 159 -16.52 -25.56 -10.95
CA LEU A 159 -17.23 -26.18 -12.08
C LEU A 159 -16.68 -25.79 -13.46
N ALA A 160 -15.85 -24.74 -13.57
CA ALA A 160 -15.17 -24.41 -14.83
C ALA A 160 -14.00 -25.37 -15.12
N ASP A 161 -13.39 -25.95 -14.08
CA ASP A 161 -12.29 -26.93 -14.19
C ASP A 161 -12.78 -28.38 -14.35
N LEU A 162 -14.08 -28.64 -14.12
CA LEU A 162 -14.68 -29.95 -14.38
C LEU A 162 -14.70 -30.30 -15.89
N ASN A 163 -14.60 -29.30 -16.76
CA ASN A 163 -14.47 -29.49 -18.20
C ASN A 163 -13.04 -29.86 -18.65
N LEU A 164 -12.01 -29.71 -17.79
CA LEU A 164 -10.65 -30.15 -18.10
C LEU A 164 -10.44 -31.64 -17.77
N GLY A 165 -11.20 -32.17 -16.80
CA GLY A 165 -11.22 -33.61 -16.48
C GLY A 165 -12.21 -34.44 -17.31
N ALA A 166 -13.07 -33.79 -18.11
CA ALA A 166 -14.13 -34.43 -18.88
C ALA A 166 -13.88 -34.44 -20.41
N ASP A 167 -12.69 -34.05 -20.87
CA ASP A 167 -12.27 -34.30 -22.26
C ASP A 167 -11.39 -35.56 -22.34
N PRO A 168 -11.98 -36.75 -22.60
CA PRO A 168 -11.22 -37.94 -22.95
C PRO A 168 -10.75 -37.79 -24.41
N GLY A 169 -9.69 -37.00 -24.62
CA GLY A 169 -9.02 -36.94 -25.92
C GLY A 169 -8.59 -38.36 -26.34
N PRO A 170 -8.86 -38.80 -27.59
CA PRO A 170 -8.62 -40.18 -27.98
C PRO A 170 -7.11 -40.46 -28.04
N ALA A 171 -6.68 -41.43 -27.23
CA ALA A 171 -5.42 -42.11 -27.43
C ALA A 171 -5.47 -42.89 -28.76
N THR A 172 -4.78 -42.39 -29.78
CA THR A 172 -4.22 -43.25 -30.84
C THR A 172 -2.85 -42.74 -31.24
N ALA A 173 -1.85 -43.57 -30.96
CA ALA A 173 -0.52 -43.49 -31.52
C ALA A 173 -0.54 -43.75 -33.03
N THR A 174 0.08 -42.87 -33.81
CA THR A 174 0.71 -43.21 -35.09
C THR A 174 1.99 -42.39 -35.26
N PRO A 175 3.15 -43.04 -35.55
CA PRO A 175 4.45 -42.37 -35.64
C PRO A 175 4.63 -41.67 -36.98
N SER A 176 5.21 -40.47 -36.97
CA SER A 176 5.69 -39.79 -38.17
C SER A 176 7.15 -40.19 -38.46
N PRO A 177 7.53 -40.53 -39.71
CA PRO A 177 8.87 -41.02 -40.02
C PRO A 177 9.90 -39.90 -40.29
N THR A 178 11.08 -40.02 -39.66
CA THR A 178 12.46 -39.69 -40.12
C THR A 178 12.74 -38.31 -40.74
N GLU A 179 13.44 -37.40 -40.04
CA GLU A 179 14.91 -37.11 -40.06
C GLU A 179 15.16 -35.79 -40.83
N THR A 180 16.06 -34.86 -40.46
CA THR A 180 17.36 -34.94 -39.76
C THR A 180 17.68 -33.58 -39.08
N PRO A 181 18.48 -33.54 -38.00
CA PRO A 181 18.79 -32.32 -37.25
C PRO A 181 20.04 -31.59 -37.78
N SER A 182 19.99 -30.26 -37.86
CA SER A 182 21.18 -29.41 -38.05
C SER A 182 21.64 -28.86 -36.70
N ALA A 183 22.94 -29.02 -36.43
CA ALA A 183 23.62 -28.75 -35.18
C ALA A 183 24.26 -27.35 -35.09
N ALA A 184 24.55 -26.96 -33.84
CA ALA A 184 25.49 -25.93 -33.37
C ALA A 184 25.07 -24.46 -33.58
N SER A 185 25.16 -23.57 -32.58
CA SER A 185 26.33 -23.33 -31.73
C SER A 185 25.97 -22.89 -30.31
N LYS A 186 26.71 -23.44 -29.33
CA LYS A 186 26.79 -22.94 -27.95
C LYS A 186 27.74 -21.74 -27.93
N SER A 187 27.37 -20.67 -27.24
CA SER A 187 28.34 -19.76 -26.63
C SER A 187 28.01 -19.65 -25.15
N THR A 188 28.99 -19.99 -24.33
CA THR A 188 29.00 -19.95 -22.87
C THR A 188 30.08 -18.96 -22.45
N ASP A 189 29.87 -18.36 -21.27
CA ASP A 189 30.81 -17.59 -20.43
C ASP A 189 30.95 -16.09 -20.79
N ILE A 190 31.00 -15.14 -19.84
CA ILE A 190 31.64 -15.15 -18.51
C ILE A 190 30.88 -14.23 -17.52
N TYR A 191 30.78 -14.67 -16.27
CA TYR A 191 30.42 -13.90 -15.07
C TYR A 191 31.70 -13.44 -14.33
N ASN A 192 31.62 -12.29 -13.64
CA ASN A 192 32.44 -11.76 -12.52
C ASN A 192 33.50 -10.64 -12.71
N ALA A 193 33.21 -9.56 -11.98
CA ALA A 193 34.05 -8.87 -10.96
C ALA A 193 34.99 -7.71 -11.36
N HIS A 194 34.64 -6.51 -10.86
CA HIS A 194 35.49 -5.58 -10.07
C HIS A 194 34.63 -4.36 -9.68
N ARG A 195 34.15 -4.19 -8.43
CA ARG A 195 34.80 -3.68 -7.22
C ARG A 195 35.78 -2.50 -7.43
N GLN A 196 35.35 -1.36 -6.87
CA GLN A 196 36.10 -0.20 -6.35
C GLN A 196 36.70 0.83 -7.33
N SER A 197 36.19 2.07 -7.23
CA SER A 197 37.04 3.25 -7.03
C SER A 197 36.22 4.43 -6.50
N GLU A 198 36.23 4.61 -5.18
CA GLU A 198 36.08 5.94 -4.58
C GLU A 198 37.36 6.75 -4.79
N THR A 199 37.20 8.08 -4.73
CA THR A 199 38.22 9.12 -4.44
C THR A 199 38.94 9.76 -5.64
N ARG A 200 38.43 10.94 -6.06
CA ARG A 200 39.16 12.23 -5.97
C ARG A 200 38.34 13.36 -6.62
N HIS A 201 37.75 14.23 -5.80
CA HIS A 201 37.91 15.67 -6.05
C HIS A 201 37.92 16.44 -4.72
N ARG A 202 39.11 16.86 -4.32
CA ARG A 202 39.33 17.84 -3.25
C ARG A 202 39.01 19.22 -3.80
N GLY A 203 38.35 20.03 -2.97
CA GLY A 203 38.75 21.41 -2.72
C GLY A 203 37.93 22.47 -3.45
N ASN A 204 37.08 23.17 -2.69
CA ASN A 204 37.16 24.62 -2.59
C ASN A 204 36.35 25.10 -1.37
N GLU A 205 37.08 25.38 -0.30
CA GLU A 205 36.63 26.26 0.79
C GLU A 205 36.57 27.70 0.26
N THR A 206 35.49 28.42 0.54
CA THR A 206 35.51 29.88 0.57
C THR A 206 34.81 30.36 1.83
N THR A 207 35.65 30.70 2.81
CA THR A 207 35.35 31.50 4.00
C THR A 207 34.90 32.89 3.58
N SER A 208 33.70 33.34 3.97
CA SER A 208 33.33 34.76 3.93
C SER A 208 33.45 35.38 5.32
N CYS A 209 34.33 36.36 5.43
CA CYS A 209 34.61 37.15 6.62
C CYS A 209 33.44 38.02 7.09
N SER A 210 33.42 38.19 8.42
CA SER A 210 32.72 39.19 9.22
C SER A 210 32.79 40.62 8.66
N GLY A 211 31.65 41.32 8.71
CA GLY A 211 31.52 42.76 8.50
C GLY A 211 30.61 43.37 9.57
N ALA A 212 31.13 43.56 10.78
CA ALA A 212 30.52 44.42 11.80
C ALA A 212 30.86 45.89 11.52
N GLY A 213 29.84 46.73 11.34
CA GLY A 213 29.99 48.15 11.01
C GLY A 213 28.88 49.05 11.57
N ARG A 214 29.07 49.44 12.83
CA ARG A 214 28.79 50.74 13.49
C ARG A 214 27.42 51.44 13.34
N ARG A 215 26.89 51.73 14.55
CA ARG A 215 26.19 52.93 15.06
C ARG A 215 24.77 53.22 14.57
#